data_AF-A0A4P9YRJ4-F1
#
_entry.id   AF-A0A4P9YRJ4-F1
#
_cell.length_a   1.000
_cell.length_b   1.000
_cell.length_c   1.000
_cell.angle_alpha   90.00
_cell.angle_beta   90.00
_cell.angle_gamma   90.00
#
_symmetry.space_group_name_H-M   'P 1'
#
loop_
_entity.id
_entity.type
_entity.pdbx_description
1 polymer ?
#
loop_
_entity_poly.entity_id
_entity_poly.type
_entity_poly.pdbx_seq_one_letter_code
_entity_poly.pdbx_strand_id
1 'polypeptide(L)'
;MDKLACSDVDEQRLRFDFTHGQPLTAAEIVAIEAFVNEACLRNIEVTTKELPLADALASGAVANFAEKYAEHVRVVKVAEVSAELCGGTHVRETSAIYPFKIRSESSVAAGTRRVEAVAGVAAIQWLQRQTERAEKASALCNTTPEHLVDRVDALQRQLEQTKDTLQQAYRSTMGAPL
;
A
#
# COMPACT_ATOMS: atom_id res chain seq x y z
N MET A 1 -3.89 18.59 -7.91
CA MET A 1 -3.10 17.87 -8.94
C MET A 1 -1.90 17.34 -8.19
N ASP A 2 -1.98 16.09 -7.80
CA ASP A 2 -1.06 15.48 -6.85
C ASP A 2 0.27 15.25 -7.57
N LYS A 3 1.38 15.63 -6.93
CA LYS A 3 2.72 15.56 -7.51
C LYS A 3 3.54 14.53 -6.76
N LEU A 4 4.33 13.75 -7.50
CA LEU A 4 5.33 12.86 -6.92
C LEU A 4 6.40 13.70 -6.21
N ALA A 5 6.65 13.39 -4.94
CA ALA A 5 7.69 14.01 -4.13
C ALA A 5 8.97 13.17 -4.12
N CYS A 6 8.85 11.84 -3.96
CA CYS A 6 9.98 10.90 -3.95
C CYS A 6 9.49 9.48 -4.23
N SER A 7 10.30 8.67 -4.90
CA SER A 7 10.10 7.22 -5.01
C SER A 7 11.36 6.45 -4.60
N ASP A 8 11.19 5.25 -4.04
CA ASP A 8 12.28 4.33 -3.65
C ASP A 8 11.81 2.90 -3.90
N VAL A 9 12.66 2.07 -4.52
CA VAL A 9 12.32 0.71 -4.95
C VAL A 9 13.45 -0.23 -4.58
N ASP A 10 13.13 -1.24 -3.78
CA ASP A 10 14.01 -2.35 -3.46
C ASP A 10 13.34 -3.70 -3.82
N GLU A 11 14.05 -4.81 -3.62
CA GLU A 11 13.55 -6.16 -3.96
C GLU A 11 12.26 -6.55 -3.20
N GLN A 12 11.95 -5.88 -2.09
CA GLN A 12 10.90 -6.26 -1.15
C GLN A 12 9.79 -5.22 -1.00
N ARG A 13 9.97 -4.00 -1.50
CA ARG A 13 8.97 -2.93 -1.44
C ARG A 13 9.25 -1.82 -2.45
N LEU A 14 8.17 -1.11 -2.76
CA LEU A 14 8.20 0.18 -3.43
C LEU A 14 7.52 1.22 -2.53
N ARG A 15 8.05 2.44 -2.57
CA ARG A 15 7.60 3.57 -1.77
C ARG A 15 7.35 4.76 -2.68
N PHE A 16 6.19 5.40 -2.52
CA PHE A 16 5.79 6.57 -3.28
C PHE A 16 5.28 7.66 -2.34
N ASP A 17 5.96 8.80 -2.35
CA ASP A 17 5.56 10.00 -1.63
C ASP A 17 4.86 10.95 -2.60
N PHE A 18 3.69 11.45 -2.23
CA PHE A 18 2.87 12.29 -3.09
C PHE A 18 2.23 13.43 -2.29
N THR A 19 2.08 14.58 -2.94
CA THR A 19 1.38 15.72 -2.35
C THR A 19 -0.13 15.44 -2.34
N HIS A 20 -0.70 15.28 -1.15
CA HIS A 20 -2.14 15.08 -0.97
C HIS A 20 -2.56 15.61 0.41
N GLY A 21 -3.66 16.34 0.45
CA GLY A 21 -4.03 17.15 1.63
C GLY A 21 -4.66 16.36 2.77
N GLN A 22 -5.12 15.13 2.52
CA GLN A 22 -5.85 14.30 3.48
C GLN A 22 -5.34 12.85 3.44
N PRO A 23 -5.66 12.01 4.44
CA PRO A 23 -5.49 10.56 4.32
C PRO A 23 -6.29 9.97 3.18
N LEU A 24 -5.73 8.98 2.49
CA LEU A 24 -6.51 8.20 1.53
C LEU A 24 -7.55 7.37 2.30
N THR A 25 -8.77 7.36 1.77
CA THR A 25 -9.82 6.48 2.25
C THR A 25 -9.53 5.03 1.84
N ALA A 26 -10.11 4.08 2.56
CA ALA A 26 -10.01 2.66 2.19
C ALA A 26 -10.52 2.39 0.76
N ALA A 27 -11.57 3.11 0.33
CA ALA A 27 -12.12 2.99 -1.02
C ALA A 27 -11.15 3.50 -2.09
N GLU A 28 -10.45 4.62 -1.84
CA GLU A 28 -9.43 5.14 -2.76
C GLU A 28 -8.24 4.20 -2.85
N ILE A 29 -7.78 3.61 -1.74
CA ILE A 29 -6.70 2.61 -1.75
C ILE A 29 -7.10 1.42 -2.63
N VAL A 30 -8.31 0.89 -2.46
CA VAL A 30 -8.83 -0.21 -3.29
C VAL A 30 -8.93 0.19 -4.76
N ALA A 31 -9.39 1.41 -5.06
CA ALA A 31 -9.49 1.90 -6.43
C ALA A 31 -8.11 2.03 -7.10
N ILE A 32 -7.11 2.52 -6.37
CA ILE A 32 -5.71 2.62 -6.85
C ILE A 32 -5.16 1.23 -7.14
N GLU A 33 -5.33 0.27 -6.22
CA GLU A 33 -4.89 -1.10 -6.42
C GLU A 33 -5.56 -1.74 -7.64
N ALA A 34 -6.88 -1.54 -7.81
CA ALA A 34 -7.62 -2.06 -8.94
C ALA A 34 -7.12 -1.46 -10.27
N PHE A 35 -6.93 -0.14 -10.31
CA PHE A 35 -6.40 0.56 -11.48
C PHE A 35 -5.02 0.03 -11.92
N VAL A 36 -4.09 -0.10 -10.97
CA VAL A 36 -2.74 -0.62 -11.27
C VAL A 36 -2.82 -2.06 -11.76
N ASN A 37 -3.56 -2.92 -11.04
CA ASN A 37 -3.69 -4.33 -11.42
C ASN A 37 -4.37 -4.52 -12.78
N GLU A 38 -5.37 -3.71 -13.12
CA GLU A 38 -6.03 -3.72 -14.43
C GLU A 38 -5.03 -3.33 -15.54
N ALA A 39 -4.22 -2.29 -15.32
CA ALA A 39 -3.16 -1.92 -16.26
C ALA A 39 -2.13 -3.05 -16.44
N CYS A 40 -1.84 -3.82 -15.39
CA CYS A 40 -0.96 -4.99 -15.47
C CYS A 40 -1.60 -6.13 -16.28
N LEU A 41 -2.87 -6.42 -16.04
CA LEU A 41 -3.63 -7.46 -16.75
C LEU A 41 -3.79 -7.18 -18.25
N ARG A 42 -3.78 -5.90 -18.63
CA ARG A 42 -3.78 -5.47 -20.04
C ARG A 42 -2.47 -5.73 -20.79
N ASN A 43 -1.41 -6.15 -20.09
CA ASN A 43 -0.08 -6.41 -20.63
C ASN A 43 0.44 -5.31 -21.56
N ILE A 44 0.50 -4.08 -21.03
CA ILE A 44 0.87 -2.88 -21.78
C ILE A 44 2.38 -2.85 -21.95
N GLU A 45 2.85 -2.62 -23.17
CA GLU A 45 4.28 -2.43 -23.46
C GLU A 45 4.80 -1.14 -22.82
N VAL A 46 5.97 -1.24 -22.18
CA VAL A 46 6.71 -0.11 -21.62
C VAL A 46 7.81 0.27 -22.61
N THR A 47 7.70 1.46 -23.16
CA THR A 47 8.66 1.96 -24.16
C THR A 47 9.55 3.03 -23.57
N THR A 48 10.78 3.12 -24.09
CA THR A 48 11.77 4.09 -23.61
C THR A 48 12.40 4.81 -24.79
N LYS A 49 12.48 6.13 -24.73
CA LYS A 49 13.11 6.96 -25.79
C LYS A 49 14.00 8.02 -25.17
N GLU A 50 15.16 8.25 -25.78
CA GLU A 50 15.99 9.42 -25.46
C GLU A 50 15.55 10.58 -26.36
N LEU A 51 15.26 11.72 -25.75
CA LEU A 51 14.78 12.92 -26.41
C LEU A 51 15.47 14.17 -25.83
N PRO A 52 15.60 15.24 -26.60
CA PRO A 52 15.92 16.55 -26.04
C PRO A 52 14.92 16.93 -24.94
N LEU A 53 15.38 17.60 -23.88
CA LEU A 53 14.55 17.97 -22.73
C LEU A 53 13.30 18.76 -23.15
N ALA A 54 13.44 19.67 -24.11
CA ALA A 54 12.32 20.46 -24.62
C ALA A 54 11.22 19.58 -25.25
N ASP A 55 11.63 18.60 -26.06
CA ASP A 55 10.71 17.67 -26.74
C ASP A 55 10.06 16.70 -25.73
N ALA A 56 10.83 16.25 -24.75
CA ALA A 56 10.32 15.40 -23.68
C ALA A 56 9.23 16.10 -22.86
N LEU A 57 9.45 17.35 -22.47
CA LEU A 57 8.44 18.16 -21.78
C LEU A 57 7.22 18.46 -22.67
N ALA A 58 7.43 18.75 -23.97
CA ALA A 58 6.36 18.96 -24.93
C ALA A 58 5.50 17.71 -25.16
N SER A 59 6.06 16.51 -24.97
CA SER A 59 5.32 15.24 -25.07
C SER A 59 4.37 14.98 -23.90
N GLY A 60 4.34 15.86 -22.89
CA GLY A 60 3.54 15.71 -21.67
C GLY A 60 4.18 14.80 -20.61
N ALA A 61 5.46 14.46 -20.77
CA ALA A 61 6.18 13.67 -19.79
C ALA A 61 6.30 14.44 -18.46
N VAL A 62 5.96 13.78 -17.36
CA VAL A 62 6.11 14.36 -16.03
C VAL A 62 7.58 14.36 -15.66
N ALA A 63 8.09 15.53 -15.29
CA ALA A 63 9.42 15.71 -14.75
C ALA A 63 9.33 15.99 -13.25
N ASN A 64 10.22 15.38 -12.47
CA ASN A 64 10.41 15.76 -11.07
C ASN A 64 11.11 17.13 -11.00
N PHE A 65 10.45 18.13 -10.42
CA PHE A 65 10.93 19.52 -10.39
C PHE A 65 12.21 19.72 -9.55
N ALA A 66 12.60 18.74 -8.73
CA ALA A 66 13.76 18.86 -7.84
C ALA A 66 15.11 18.50 -8.52
N GLU A 67 15.11 17.97 -9.74
CA GLU A 67 16.33 17.48 -10.40
C GLU A 67 16.84 18.41 -11.50
N LYS A 68 18.17 18.45 -11.65
CA LYS A 68 18.83 19.08 -12.79
C LYS A 68 18.92 18.06 -13.92
N TYR A 69 18.19 18.30 -15.01
CA TYR A 69 18.20 17.44 -16.19
C TYR A 69 19.32 17.81 -17.17
N ALA A 70 19.86 16.81 -17.85
CA ALA A 70 20.74 17.00 -18.99
C ALA A 70 19.97 17.51 -20.22
N GLU A 71 20.69 17.90 -21.27
CA GLU A 71 20.08 18.35 -22.53
C GLU A 71 19.24 17.25 -23.20
N HIS A 72 19.69 15.99 -23.06
CA HIS A 72 18.95 14.81 -23.48
C HIS A 72 18.51 14.02 -22.26
N VAL A 73 17.25 13.59 -22.26
CA VAL A 73 16.62 12.84 -21.17
C VAL A 73 15.96 11.58 -21.70
N ARG A 74 15.89 10.56 -20.83
CA ARG A 74 15.18 9.32 -21.14
C ARG A 74 13.73 9.43 -20.66
N VAL A 75 12.80 9.34 -21.60
CA VAL A 75 11.36 9.23 -21.35
C VAL A 75 10.98 7.77 -21.28
N VAL A 76 10.29 7.38 -20.21
CA VAL A 76 9.66 6.07 -20.07
C VAL A 76 8.16 6.27 -20.21
N LYS A 77 7.54 5.54 -21.15
CA LYS A 77 6.12 5.64 -21.45
C LYS A 77 5.44 4.29 -21.29
N VAL A 78 4.40 4.25 -20.48
CA VAL A 78 3.50 3.11 -20.28
C VAL A 78 2.21 3.39 -21.05
N ALA A 79 2.26 3.26 -22.38
CA ALA A 79 1.19 3.69 -23.30
C ALA A 79 0.46 4.95 -22.79
N GLU A 80 -0.86 4.88 -22.64
CA GLU A 80 -1.70 6.01 -22.25
C GLU A 80 -1.88 6.12 -20.73
N VAL A 81 -1.15 5.32 -19.94
CA VAL A 81 -1.21 5.32 -18.48
C VAL A 81 -0.31 6.40 -17.90
N SER A 82 0.95 6.45 -18.33
CA SER A 82 1.92 7.43 -17.83
C SER A 82 3.08 7.65 -18.80
N ALA A 83 3.68 8.83 -18.73
CA ALA A 83 4.93 9.17 -19.37
C ALA A 83 5.77 10.00 -18.40
N GLU A 84 6.97 9.55 -18.07
CA GLU A 84 7.82 10.15 -17.04
C GLU A 84 9.28 10.19 -17.48
N LEU A 85 10.02 11.20 -17.01
CA LEU A 85 11.48 11.22 -17.14
C LEU A 85 12.09 10.27 -16.11
N CYS A 86 12.73 9.18 -16.55
CA CYS A 86 13.34 8.22 -15.65
C CYS A 86 14.59 7.57 -16.24
N GLY A 87 15.69 7.60 -15.48
CA GLY A 87 16.95 6.94 -15.81
C GLY A 87 17.08 5.50 -15.29
N GLY A 88 16.09 5.00 -14.54
CA GLY A 88 16.11 3.68 -13.92
C GLY A 88 15.86 2.52 -14.90
N THR A 89 16.00 1.30 -14.40
CA THR A 89 15.59 0.09 -15.12
C THR A 89 14.07 -0.08 -15.05
N HIS A 90 13.47 -0.58 -16.13
CA HIS A 90 12.03 -0.83 -16.19
C HIS A 90 11.75 -2.22 -16.75
N VAL A 91 10.61 -2.77 -16.34
CA VAL A 91 10.03 -3.95 -16.98
C VAL A 91 9.68 -3.64 -18.43
N ARG A 92 9.65 -4.65 -19.30
CA ARG A 92 9.26 -4.50 -20.71
C ARG A 92 7.75 -4.35 -20.89
N GLU A 93 6.98 -4.92 -19.98
CA GLU A 93 5.52 -4.94 -20.04
C GLU A 93 4.92 -4.93 -18.63
N THR A 94 3.73 -4.35 -18.48
CA THR A 94 3.09 -4.14 -17.16
C THR A 94 2.67 -5.44 -16.47
N SER A 95 2.50 -6.55 -17.18
CA SER A 95 2.15 -7.83 -16.56
C SER A 95 3.24 -8.34 -15.61
N ALA A 96 4.50 -7.95 -15.84
CA ALA A 96 5.64 -8.36 -15.02
C ALA A 96 5.56 -7.87 -13.56
N ILE A 97 4.75 -6.85 -13.27
CA ILE A 97 4.55 -6.33 -11.91
C ILE A 97 3.24 -6.81 -11.27
N TYR A 98 2.46 -7.66 -11.94
CA TYR A 98 1.26 -8.27 -11.38
C TYR A 98 1.61 -9.41 -10.39
N PRO A 99 0.92 -9.54 -9.24
CA PRO A 99 -0.07 -8.60 -8.69
C PRO A 99 0.60 -7.44 -7.96
N PHE A 100 -0.11 -6.31 -7.85
CA PHE A 100 0.27 -5.14 -7.07
C PHE A 100 -0.61 -5.01 -5.81
N LYS A 101 0.01 -4.66 -4.68
CA LYS A 101 -0.69 -4.48 -3.39
C LYS A 101 -0.10 -3.34 -2.57
N ILE A 102 -0.94 -2.43 -2.10
CA ILE A 102 -0.62 -1.40 -1.11
C ILE A 102 -0.63 -2.04 0.29
N ARG A 103 0.47 -1.86 1.01
CA ARG A 103 0.69 -2.39 2.35
C ARG A 103 0.30 -1.39 3.42
N SER A 104 0.60 -0.12 3.19
CA SER A 104 0.40 0.96 4.16
C SER A 104 0.31 2.29 3.46
N GLU A 105 -0.38 3.20 4.13
CA GLU A 105 -0.55 4.59 3.74
C GLU A 105 -0.35 5.45 5.00
N SER A 106 0.43 6.52 4.91
CA SER A 106 0.82 7.33 6.08
C SER A 106 1.19 8.78 5.73
N SER A 107 1.13 9.67 6.72
CA SER A 107 1.62 11.05 6.60
C SER A 107 3.12 11.11 6.87
N VAL A 108 3.88 11.78 6.00
CA VAL A 108 5.34 11.96 6.19
C VAL A 108 5.75 13.42 6.43
N ALA A 109 4.96 14.37 5.94
CA ALA A 109 5.13 15.80 6.19
C ALA A 109 3.79 16.52 5.96
N ALA A 110 3.71 17.81 6.30
CA ALA A 110 2.52 18.61 6.02
C ALA A 110 2.18 18.57 4.51
N GLY A 111 0.98 18.08 4.19
CA GLY A 111 0.50 17.95 2.81
C GLY A 111 1.18 16.87 1.97
N THR A 112 2.00 15.99 2.58
CA THR A 112 2.68 14.89 1.88
C THR A 112 2.33 13.54 2.51
N ARG A 113 1.86 12.62 1.67
CA ARG A 113 1.47 11.26 2.02
C ARG A 113 2.46 10.26 1.42
N ARG A 114 2.54 9.08 2.00
CA ARG A 114 3.38 7.96 1.55
C ARG A 114 2.55 6.71 1.43
N VAL A 115 2.64 6.06 0.26
CA VAL A 115 2.19 4.68 0.06
C VAL A 115 3.42 3.78 0.02
N GLU A 116 3.38 2.69 0.78
CA GLU A 116 4.29 1.55 0.59
C GLU A 116 3.50 0.39 -0.03
N ALA A 117 4.07 -0.23 -1.05
CA ALA A 117 3.44 -1.30 -1.80
C ALA A 117 4.44 -2.41 -2.14
N VAL A 118 3.91 -3.49 -2.69
CA VAL A 118 4.66 -4.65 -3.22
C VAL A 118 4.06 -5.04 -4.57
N ALA A 119 4.89 -5.61 -5.43
CA ALA A 119 4.53 -6.04 -6.77
C ALA A 119 5.11 -7.43 -7.09
N GLY A 120 4.54 -8.13 -8.06
CA GLY A 120 5.05 -9.41 -8.55
C GLY A 120 5.22 -10.48 -7.46
N VAL A 121 6.36 -11.17 -7.48
CA VAL A 121 6.68 -12.24 -6.52
C VAL A 121 6.65 -11.74 -5.06
N ALA A 122 7.14 -10.53 -4.80
CA ALA A 122 7.12 -9.95 -3.46
C ALA A 122 5.69 -9.75 -2.94
N ALA A 123 4.75 -9.37 -3.83
CA ALA A 123 3.33 -9.26 -3.49
C ALA A 123 2.71 -10.63 -3.18
N ILE A 124 3.01 -11.66 -3.98
CA ILE A 124 2.53 -13.03 -3.74
C ILE A 124 3.00 -13.51 -2.37
N GLN A 125 4.29 -13.38 -2.07
CA GLN A 125 4.85 -13.78 -0.77
C GLN A 125 4.26 -12.98 0.39
N TRP A 126 3.98 -11.69 0.18
CA TRP A 126 3.36 -10.86 1.21
C TRP A 126 1.92 -11.30 1.50
N LEU A 127 1.13 -11.62 0.47
CA LEU A 127 -0.23 -12.11 0.59
C LEU A 127 -0.26 -13.48 1.29
N GLN A 128 0.61 -14.41 0.91
CA GLN A 128 0.75 -15.70 1.59
C GLN A 128 1.01 -15.53 3.09
N ARG A 129 1.92 -14.62 3.47
CA ARG A 129 2.17 -14.30 4.88
C ARG A 129 0.97 -13.69 5.59
N GLN A 130 0.12 -12.91 4.90
CA GLN A 130 -1.11 -12.40 5.51
C GLN A 130 -2.12 -13.53 5.75
N THR A 131 -2.27 -14.44 4.79
CA THR A 131 -3.13 -15.64 4.94
C THR A 131 -2.66 -16.50 6.10
N GLU A 132 -1.37 -16.83 6.18
CA GLU A 132 -0.82 -17.62 7.30
C GLU A 132 -1.04 -16.96 8.66
N ARG A 133 -0.96 -15.62 8.74
CA ARG A 133 -1.24 -14.87 9.98
C ARG A 133 -2.70 -14.97 10.37
N ALA A 134 -3.61 -14.83 9.41
CA ALA A 134 -5.04 -14.98 9.64
C ALA A 134 -5.36 -16.40 10.13
N GLU A 135 -4.83 -17.44 9.47
CA GLU A 135 -5.01 -18.83 9.88
C GLU A 135 -4.50 -19.10 11.29
N LYS A 136 -3.29 -18.62 11.62
CA LYS A 136 -2.71 -18.76 12.96
C LYS A 136 -3.57 -18.05 14.02
N ALA A 137 -4.04 -16.84 13.73
CA ALA A 137 -4.92 -16.10 14.65
C ALA A 137 -6.26 -16.83 14.86
N SER A 138 -6.86 -17.35 13.79
CA SER A 138 -8.07 -18.16 13.84
C SER A 138 -7.90 -19.43 14.67
N ALA A 139 -6.78 -20.13 14.51
CA ALA A 139 -6.47 -21.30 15.32
C ALA A 139 -6.36 -20.95 16.82
N LEU A 140 -5.69 -19.84 17.17
CA LEU A 140 -5.60 -19.36 18.56
C LEU A 140 -6.98 -19.03 19.15
N CYS A 141 -7.91 -18.55 18.32
CA CYS A 141 -9.27 -18.21 18.73
C CYS A 141 -10.27 -19.37 18.63
N ASN A 142 -9.81 -20.58 18.22
CA ASN A 142 -10.65 -21.75 17.92
C ASN A 142 -11.79 -21.43 16.95
N THR A 143 -11.46 -20.76 15.84
CA THR A 143 -12.39 -20.32 14.79
C THR A 143 -11.75 -20.48 13.41
N THR A 144 -12.44 -20.08 12.34
CA THR A 144 -11.91 -19.99 10.98
C THR A 144 -11.55 -18.55 10.62
N PRO A 145 -10.77 -18.28 9.55
CA PRO A 145 -10.47 -16.91 9.10
C PRO A 145 -11.72 -16.07 8.84
N GLU A 146 -12.76 -16.67 8.27
CA GLU A 146 -14.02 -15.99 7.94
C GLU A 146 -14.75 -15.50 9.19
N HIS A 147 -14.65 -16.24 10.29
CA HIS A 147 -15.31 -15.95 11.57
C HIS A 147 -14.37 -15.34 12.61
N LEU A 148 -13.14 -14.97 12.22
CA LEU A 148 -12.12 -14.48 13.15
C LEU A 148 -12.57 -13.18 13.84
N VAL A 149 -13.08 -12.22 13.07
CA VAL A 149 -13.48 -10.91 13.58
C VAL A 149 -14.61 -11.04 14.61
N ASP A 150 -15.67 -11.79 14.26
CA ASP A 150 -16.81 -12.03 15.16
C ASP A 150 -16.36 -12.75 16.44
N ARG A 151 -15.45 -13.72 16.32
CA ARG A 151 -14.91 -14.44 17.48
C ARG A 151 -14.11 -13.52 18.39
N VAL A 152 -13.30 -12.62 17.84
CA VAL A 152 -12.52 -11.64 18.60
C VAL A 152 -13.45 -10.66 19.33
N ASP A 153 -14.49 -10.14 18.68
CA ASP A 153 -15.49 -9.27 19.32
C ASP A 153 -16.21 -9.98 20.48
N ALA A 154 -16.62 -11.25 20.27
CA ALA A 154 -17.22 -12.05 21.34
C ALA A 154 -16.26 -12.26 22.53
N LEU A 155 -14.99 -12.57 22.26
CA LEU A 155 -13.96 -12.72 23.30
C LEU A 155 -13.70 -11.41 24.06
N GLN A 156 -13.71 -10.25 23.37
CA GLN A 156 -13.56 -8.95 24.01
C GLN A 156 -14.72 -8.63 24.94
N ARG A 157 -15.96 -8.92 24.54
CA ARG A 157 -17.14 -8.75 25.41
C ARG A 157 -17.10 -9.68 26.62
N GLN A 158 -16.71 -10.94 26.42
CA GLN A 158 -16.54 -11.91 27.52
C GLN A 158 -15.46 -11.45 28.51
N LEU A 159 -14.35 -10.90 28.01
CA LEU A 159 -13.28 -10.36 28.85
C LEU A 159 -13.78 -9.22 29.73
N GLU A 160 -14.57 -8.30 29.18
CA GLU A 160 -15.10 -7.17 29.95
C GLU A 160 -16.11 -7.62 31.02
N GLN A 161 -17.04 -8.50 30.66
CA GLN A 161 -17.98 -9.11 31.62
C GLN A 161 -17.28 -9.85 32.75
N THR A 162 -16.19 -10.56 32.43
CA THR A 162 -15.40 -11.29 33.43
C THR A 162 -14.70 -10.33 34.38
N LYS A 163 -14.14 -9.22 33.89
CA LYS A 163 -13.55 -8.18 34.74
C LYS A 163 -14.58 -7.57 35.69
N ASP A 164 -15.76 -7.25 35.18
CA ASP A 164 -16.85 -6.68 36.00
C ASP A 164 -17.26 -7.65 37.10
N THR A 165 -17.41 -8.94 36.76
CA THR A 165 -17.75 -10.00 37.71
C THR A 165 -16.67 -10.17 38.77
N LEU A 166 -15.38 -10.14 38.38
CA LEU A 166 -14.26 -10.21 39.31
C LEU A 166 -14.22 -9.00 40.27
N GLN A 167 -14.47 -7.79 39.77
CA GLN A 167 -14.54 -6.59 40.60
C GLN A 167 -15.69 -6.65 41.61
N GLN A 168 -16.86 -7.15 41.18
CA GLN A 168 -18.01 -7.34 42.06
C GLN A 168 -17.70 -8.38 43.15
N ALA A 169 -17.16 -9.54 42.77
CA ALA A 169 -16.76 -10.59 43.72
C ALA A 169 -15.74 -10.07 44.74
N TYR A 170 -14.71 -9.35 44.28
CA TYR A 170 -13.69 -8.76 45.15
C TYR A 170 -14.28 -7.77 46.16
N ARG A 171 -15.22 -6.91 45.72
CA ARG A 171 -15.95 -5.98 46.60
C ARG A 171 -16.80 -6.72 47.64
N SER A 172 -17.47 -7.80 47.25
CA SER A 172 -18.28 -8.62 48.15
C SER A 172 -17.44 -9.37 49.19
N THR A 173 -16.22 -9.81 48.87
CA THR A 173 -15.34 -10.53 49.80
C THR A 173 -14.60 -9.61 50.77
N MET A 174 -14.22 -8.40 50.35
CA MET A 174 -13.57 -7.42 51.26
C MET A 174 -14.55 -6.52 52.04
N GLY A 175 -15.85 -6.60 51.74
CA GLY A 175 -16.91 -5.82 52.37
C GLY A 175 -17.60 -6.47 53.57
N ALA A 176 -17.08 -7.57 54.11
CA ALA A 176 -17.60 -8.17 55.35
C ALA A 176 -16.75 -7.71 56.55
N PRO A 177 -17.22 -6.74 57.38
CA PRO A 177 -16.62 -6.51 58.68
C PRO A 177 -16.95 -7.68 59.60
N LEU A 178 -15.98 -8.08 60.43
CA LEU A 178 -16.23 -8.86 61.65
C LEU A 178 -17.13 -8.07 62.61
#